data_AF-A0A0N1NYF1-F1
#
_entry.id   AF-A0A0N1NYF1-F1
#
_cell.length_a   1.000
_cell.length_b   1.000
_cell.length_c   1.000
_cell.angle_alpha   90.00
_cell.angle_beta   90.00
_cell.angle_gamma   90.00
#
_symmetry.space_group_name_H-M   'P 1'
#
loop_
_entity.id
_entity.type
_entity.pdbx_description
1 polymer ?
#
loop_
_entity_poly.entity_id
_entity_poly.type
_entity_poly.pdbx_seq_one_letter_code
_entity_poly.pdbx_strand_id
1 'polypeptide(L)'
;MATNVDFVLGSNLLKQEQARNTSKPNATSFLRSVATNVDPIPSVFVIAPPTTQTTLAIATHLEAKVASTPTATRPDSIALLSQIQLLQYLSLSGLAESIGDVSAARFERSSSSRPPAAATISPPPPGILLIQGLSPTLTEAARRHGATHTAAIASNLLHSLTHLSRTYSNLLVLVELDAEVQKPSAAINTHAAQAALDSAFTSPRGEILLLGPAPTPSMAFGGSTASVSAILEQSMDTLIAVHDGFGRTREHDRQEKKKGGPDRGKSLIIEVVKDRAGGEVARWCVWVQ
;
A
#
# COMPACT_ATOMS: atom_id res chain seq x y z
N MET A 1 -6.67 -15.90 55.35
CA MET A 1 -6.24 -14.53 55.01
C MET A 1 -5.44 -14.58 53.71
N ALA A 2 -5.66 -13.59 52.85
CA ALA A 2 -5.73 -13.71 51.41
C ALA A 2 -4.42 -14.06 50.67
N THR A 3 -4.64 -14.74 49.55
CA THR A 3 -3.74 -15.25 48.52
C THR A 3 -3.11 -14.16 47.66
N ASN A 4 -1.84 -14.38 47.33
CA ASN A 4 -1.03 -13.59 46.42
C ASN A 4 -1.01 -14.32 45.06
N VAL A 5 -1.90 -13.94 44.15
CA VAL A 5 -1.93 -14.42 42.75
C VAL A 5 -2.38 -13.24 41.90
N ASP A 6 -1.46 -12.66 41.11
CA ASP A 6 -1.70 -12.10 39.77
C ASP A 6 -0.59 -11.10 39.38
N PHE A 7 0.46 -11.58 38.72
CA PHE A 7 1.30 -10.74 37.84
C PHE A 7 2.03 -11.52 36.73
N VAL A 8 1.52 -12.70 36.34
CA VAL A 8 2.18 -13.57 35.34
C VAL A 8 1.39 -13.70 34.03
N LEU A 9 0.15 -13.22 33.97
CA LEU A 9 -0.70 -13.33 32.78
C LEU A 9 -0.45 -12.26 31.70
N GLY A 10 0.14 -11.10 32.04
CA GLY A 10 0.37 -10.00 31.08
C GLY A 10 1.59 -10.19 30.17
N SER A 11 2.63 -10.89 30.63
CA SER A 11 3.88 -11.05 29.88
C SER A 11 3.83 -12.18 28.84
N ASN A 12 2.95 -13.16 29.03
CA ASN A 12 2.74 -14.24 28.07
C ASN A 12 1.85 -13.81 26.89
N LEU A 13 0.87 -12.92 27.09
CA LEU A 13 0.06 -12.39 25.98
C LEU A 13 0.89 -11.53 25.02
N LEU A 14 1.75 -10.65 25.54
CA LEU A 14 2.64 -9.81 24.71
C LEU A 14 3.69 -10.64 23.95
N LYS A 15 4.22 -11.71 24.55
CA LYS A 15 5.12 -12.65 23.87
C LYS A 15 4.40 -13.52 22.83
N GLN A 16 3.13 -13.86 23.06
CA GLN A 16 2.33 -14.64 22.12
C GLN A 16 1.84 -13.79 20.92
N GLU A 17 1.62 -12.49 21.11
CA GLU A 17 1.40 -11.52 20.02
C GLU A 17 2.67 -11.24 19.21
N GLN A 18 3.83 -11.14 19.87
CA GLN A 18 5.12 -11.05 19.18
C GLN A 18 5.49 -12.33 18.42
N ALA A 19 5.18 -13.51 18.95
CA ALA A 19 5.43 -14.79 18.27
C ALA A 19 4.51 -14.98 17.05
N ARG A 20 3.24 -14.56 17.12
CA ARG A 20 2.31 -14.60 15.97
C ARG A 20 2.71 -13.67 14.81
N ASN A 21 3.47 -12.61 15.08
CA ASN A 21 3.93 -11.66 14.06
C ASN A 21 5.08 -12.18 13.17
N THR A 22 5.70 -13.32 13.49
CA THR A 22 6.88 -13.82 12.75
C THR A 22 6.54 -14.72 11.56
N SER A 23 5.27 -15.04 11.33
CA SER A 23 4.86 -16.04 10.33
C SER A 23 4.07 -15.47 9.15
N LYS A 24 3.91 -14.14 9.03
CA LYS A 24 3.22 -13.59 7.86
C LYS A 24 4.21 -13.50 6.69
N PRO A 25 3.92 -14.11 5.53
CA PRO A 25 4.77 -13.95 4.35
C PRO A 25 4.91 -12.46 4.02
N ASN A 26 6.15 -12.00 3.80
CA ASN A 26 6.38 -10.64 3.30
C ASN A 26 5.64 -10.44 1.96
N ALA A 27 5.32 -9.19 1.60
CA ALA A 27 4.52 -8.90 0.40
C ALA A 27 5.08 -9.58 -0.86
N THR A 28 6.42 -9.64 -0.99
CA THR A 28 7.13 -10.30 -2.09
C THR A 28 6.89 -11.80 -2.13
N SER A 29 6.95 -12.50 -0.99
CA SER A 29 6.68 -13.95 -0.92
C SER A 29 5.20 -14.26 -1.12
N PHE A 30 4.30 -13.39 -0.64
CA PHE A 30 2.87 -13.51 -0.95
C PHE A 30 2.62 -13.38 -2.45
N LEU A 31 3.09 -12.31 -3.09
CA LEU A 31 2.92 -12.13 -4.53
C LEU A 31 3.58 -13.24 -5.35
N ARG A 32 4.75 -13.74 -4.92
CA ARG A 32 5.38 -14.91 -5.53
C ARG A 32 4.50 -16.14 -5.38
N SER A 33 3.94 -16.40 -4.19
CA SER A 33 3.04 -17.52 -3.97
C SER A 33 1.77 -17.45 -4.82
N VAL A 34 1.25 -16.23 -5.06
CA VAL A 34 0.13 -15.98 -5.96
C VAL A 34 0.53 -16.22 -7.41
N ALA A 35 1.73 -15.80 -7.82
CA ALA A 35 2.22 -15.98 -9.18
C ALA A 35 2.58 -17.44 -9.51
N THR A 36 2.98 -18.24 -8.52
CA THR A 36 3.36 -19.65 -8.70
C THR A 36 2.21 -20.63 -8.51
N ASN A 37 1.13 -20.24 -7.82
CA ASN A 37 -0.06 -21.08 -7.72
C ASN A 37 -0.91 -20.94 -8.98
N VAL A 38 -0.99 -22.01 -9.75
CA VAL A 38 -1.83 -22.11 -10.95
C VAL A 38 -3.32 -22.11 -10.59
N ASP A 39 -3.66 -22.47 -9.35
CA ASP A 39 -5.01 -22.36 -8.77
C ASP A 39 -4.92 -22.20 -7.24
N PRO A 40 -5.84 -21.46 -6.59
CA PRO A 40 -6.94 -20.71 -7.19
C PRO A 40 -6.57 -19.26 -7.58
N ILE A 41 -7.24 -18.75 -8.62
CA ILE A 41 -7.11 -17.35 -9.09
C ILE A 41 -7.41 -16.38 -7.93
N PRO A 42 -6.56 -15.36 -7.68
CA PRO A 42 -6.77 -14.43 -6.58
C PRO A 42 -8.00 -13.55 -6.80
N SER A 43 -8.78 -13.34 -5.75
CA SER A 43 -9.85 -12.33 -5.76
C SER A 43 -9.26 -10.93 -5.56
N VAL A 44 -9.59 -9.99 -6.43
CA VAL A 44 -9.06 -8.62 -6.37
C VAL A 44 -10.20 -7.65 -6.05
N PHE A 45 -10.03 -6.89 -4.98
CA PHE A 45 -10.90 -5.78 -4.63
C PHE A 45 -10.16 -4.48 -4.93
N VAL A 46 -10.78 -3.59 -5.69
CA VAL A 46 -10.23 -2.28 -5.99
C VAL A 46 -11.18 -1.25 -5.41
N ILE A 47 -10.71 -0.44 -4.47
CA ILE A 47 -11.43 0.70 -3.93
C ILE A 47 -10.80 1.97 -4.50
N ALA A 48 -11.52 2.67 -5.36
CA ALA A 48 -10.98 3.84 -6.06
C ALA A 48 -12.03 4.97 -6.19
N PRO A 49 -11.63 6.25 -6.20
CA PRO A 49 -12.53 7.34 -6.53
C PRO A 49 -13.07 7.19 -7.97
N PRO A 50 -14.28 7.70 -8.27
CA PRO A 50 -14.86 7.66 -9.61
C PRO A 50 -14.05 8.45 -10.65
N THR A 51 -13.16 9.33 -10.20
CA THR A 51 -12.25 10.11 -11.06
C THR A 51 -11.07 9.28 -11.57
N THR A 52 -10.82 8.10 -10.99
CA THR A 52 -9.71 7.23 -11.37
C THR A 52 -10.10 6.42 -12.59
N GLN A 53 -9.24 6.38 -13.62
CA GLN A 53 -9.49 5.62 -14.85
C GLN A 53 -9.18 4.12 -14.69
N THR A 54 -9.46 3.53 -13.53
CA THR A 54 -9.07 2.16 -13.20
C THR A 54 -9.67 1.13 -14.15
N THR A 55 -10.96 1.27 -14.48
CA THR A 55 -11.63 0.38 -15.43
C THR A 55 -10.96 0.40 -16.81
N LEU A 56 -10.62 1.60 -17.30
CA LEU A 56 -9.93 1.77 -18.57
C LEU A 56 -8.53 1.16 -18.52
N ALA A 57 -7.77 1.43 -17.46
CA ALA A 57 -6.43 0.88 -17.27
C ALA A 57 -6.45 -0.66 -17.24
N ILE A 58 -7.40 -1.27 -16.52
CA ILE A 58 -7.57 -2.73 -16.48
C ILE A 58 -7.87 -3.26 -17.88
N ALA A 59 -8.80 -2.64 -18.62
CA ALA A 59 -9.14 -3.06 -19.98
C ALA A 59 -7.93 -2.98 -20.92
N THR A 60 -7.22 -1.85 -20.93
CA THR A 60 -6.03 -1.65 -21.78
C THR A 60 -4.91 -2.64 -21.44
N HIS A 61 -4.65 -2.89 -20.15
CA HIS A 61 -3.63 -3.86 -19.75
C HIS A 61 -4.02 -5.30 -20.07
N LEU A 62 -5.30 -5.65 -19.93
CA LEU A 62 -5.82 -6.95 -20.31
C LEU A 62 -5.69 -7.16 -21.83
N GLU A 63 -6.09 -6.17 -22.63
CA GLU A 63 -5.95 -6.20 -24.10
C GLU A 63 -4.50 -6.36 -24.53
N ALA A 64 -3.58 -5.57 -23.95
CA ALA A 64 -2.16 -5.67 -24.26
C ALA A 64 -1.57 -7.04 -23.87
N LYS A 65 -1.95 -7.59 -22.72
CA LYS A 65 -1.54 -8.95 -22.32
C LYS A 65 -2.11 -10.02 -23.25
N VAL A 66 -3.37 -9.88 -23.62
CA VAL A 66 -4.05 -10.80 -24.51
C VAL A 66 -3.44 -10.78 -25.91
N ALA A 67 -3.07 -9.60 -26.42
CA ALA A 67 -2.41 -9.45 -27.72
C ALA A 67 -0.98 -10.02 -27.74
N SER A 68 -0.28 -10.00 -26.61
CA SER A 68 1.08 -10.52 -26.47
C SER A 68 1.14 -12.02 -26.10
N THR A 69 0.02 -12.64 -25.74
CA THR A 69 -0.02 -14.05 -25.33
C THR A 69 -0.38 -14.97 -26.51
N PRO A 70 0.36 -16.06 -26.75
CA PRO A 70 0.02 -17.05 -27.79
C PRO A 70 -1.38 -17.62 -27.59
N THR A 71 -2.12 -17.87 -28.69
CA THR A 71 -3.53 -18.28 -28.66
C THR A 71 -3.79 -19.57 -27.88
N ALA A 72 -2.81 -20.47 -27.81
CA ALA A 72 -2.89 -21.75 -27.09
C ALA A 72 -2.81 -21.61 -25.55
N THR A 73 -2.29 -20.49 -25.04
CA THR A 73 -2.13 -20.21 -23.60
C THR A 73 -2.90 -18.96 -23.18
N ARG A 74 -3.82 -18.49 -24.02
CA ARG A 74 -4.57 -17.26 -23.79
C ARG A 74 -5.47 -17.43 -22.56
N PRO A 75 -5.32 -16.60 -21.52
CA PRO A 75 -6.17 -16.70 -20.34
C PRO A 75 -7.60 -16.31 -20.70
N ASP A 76 -8.56 -16.99 -20.08
CA ASP A 76 -9.96 -16.59 -20.15
C ASP A 76 -10.13 -15.22 -19.47
N SER A 77 -10.25 -14.20 -20.32
CA SER A 77 -10.34 -12.80 -19.91
C SER A 77 -11.61 -12.54 -19.10
N ILE A 78 -12.70 -13.28 -19.37
CA ILE A 78 -13.97 -13.15 -18.65
C ILE A 78 -13.80 -13.74 -17.25
N ALA A 79 -13.18 -14.91 -17.14
CA ALA A 79 -12.89 -15.53 -15.85
C ALA A 79 -11.97 -14.64 -14.99
N LEU A 80 -10.95 -14.00 -15.58
CA LEU A 80 -10.09 -13.06 -14.85
C LEU A 80 -10.84 -11.82 -14.36
N LEU A 81 -11.68 -11.22 -15.21
CA LEU A 81 -12.48 -10.05 -14.83
C LEU A 81 -13.54 -10.38 -13.77
N SER A 82 -14.06 -11.61 -13.76
CA SER A 82 -15.05 -12.05 -12.76
C SER A 82 -14.50 -12.05 -11.32
N GLN A 83 -13.18 -12.09 -11.17
CA GLN A 83 -12.51 -12.05 -9.87
C GLN A 83 -12.22 -10.63 -9.38
N ILE A 84 -12.43 -9.60 -10.22
CA ILE A 84 -12.17 -8.20 -9.88
C ILE A 84 -13.48 -7.53 -9.46
N GLN A 85 -13.51 -7.03 -8.23
CA GLN A 85 -14.61 -6.22 -7.70
C GLN A 85 -14.14 -4.77 -7.55
N LEU A 86 -14.77 -3.86 -8.29
CA LEU A 86 -14.52 -2.43 -8.19
C LEU A 86 -15.56 -1.77 -7.26
N LEU A 87 -15.07 -1.11 -6.22
CA LEU A 87 -15.85 -0.32 -5.28
C LEU A 87 -15.44 1.14 -5.44
N GLN A 88 -16.42 2.03 -5.46
CA GLN A 88 -16.19 3.45 -5.62
C GLN A 88 -16.47 4.20 -4.33
N TYR A 89 -15.64 5.19 -4.02
CA TYR A 89 -15.85 6.06 -2.88
C TYR A 89 -15.67 7.54 -3.26
N LEU A 90 -16.36 8.43 -2.55
CA LEU A 90 -16.29 9.89 -2.78
C LEU A 90 -15.66 10.66 -1.61
N SER A 91 -15.55 10.03 -0.45
CA SER A 91 -15.06 10.63 0.80
C SER A 91 -14.37 9.57 1.66
N LEU A 92 -13.68 10.00 2.72
CA LEU A 92 -13.07 9.08 3.68
C LEU A 92 -14.11 8.19 4.39
N SER A 93 -15.34 8.68 4.59
CA SER A 93 -16.41 7.86 5.16
C SER A 93 -16.86 6.76 4.18
N GLY A 94 -17.05 7.10 2.90
CA GLY A 94 -17.37 6.11 1.87
C GLY A 94 -16.26 5.08 1.65
N LEU A 95 -14.99 5.47 1.87
CA LEU A 95 -13.87 4.55 1.86
C LEU A 95 -13.96 3.56 3.04
N ALA A 96 -14.31 4.03 4.25
CA ALA A 96 -14.50 3.16 5.40
C ALA A 96 -15.67 2.17 5.20
N GLU A 97 -16.77 2.62 4.59
CA GLU A 97 -17.89 1.77 4.17
C GLU A 97 -17.43 0.70 3.17
N SER A 98 -16.69 1.10 2.13
CA SER A 98 -16.15 0.17 1.13
C SER A 98 -15.22 -0.89 1.74
N ILE A 99 -14.44 -0.52 2.76
CA ILE A 99 -13.62 -1.50 3.52
C ILE A 99 -14.50 -2.47 4.29
N GLY A 100 -15.61 -1.98 4.86
CA GLY A 100 -16.64 -2.81 5.50
C GLY A 100 -17.23 -3.84 4.52
N ASP A 101 -17.57 -3.41 3.30
CA ASP A 101 -18.08 -4.28 2.26
C ASP A 101 -17.08 -5.37 1.85
N VAL A 102 -15.79 -5.03 1.72
CA VAL A 102 -14.73 -6.02 1.48
C VAL A 102 -14.62 -7.02 2.62
N SER A 103 -14.72 -6.55 3.87
CA SER A 103 -14.71 -7.42 5.04
C SER A 103 -15.90 -8.38 5.04
N ALA A 104 -17.10 -7.89 4.74
CA ALA A 104 -18.31 -8.71 4.66
C ALA A 104 -18.20 -9.76 3.54
N ALA A 105 -17.81 -9.34 2.33
CA ALA A 105 -17.62 -10.24 1.20
C ALA A 105 -16.57 -11.33 1.47
N ARG A 106 -15.48 -10.99 2.17
CA ARG A 106 -14.47 -11.97 2.60
C ARG A 106 -14.99 -12.90 3.68
N PHE A 107 -15.75 -12.39 4.64
CA PHE A 107 -16.37 -13.20 5.68
C PHE A 107 -17.32 -14.24 5.07
N GLU A 108 -18.21 -13.82 4.17
CA GLU A 108 -19.16 -14.71 3.48
C GLU A 108 -18.46 -15.81 2.67
N ARG A 109 -17.39 -15.47 1.95
CA ARG A 109 -16.60 -16.47 1.21
C ARG A 109 -15.89 -17.44 2.14
N SER A 110 -15.36 -16.94 3.25
CA SER A 110 -14.72 -17.78 4.26
C SER A 110 -15.73 -18.73 4.92
N SER A 111 -16.92 -18.24 5.28
CA SER A 111 -17.96 -19.05 5.93
C SER A 111 -18.58 -20.07 4.98
N SER A 112 -18.74 -19.73 3.70
CA SER A 112 -19.29 -20.61 2.67
C SER A 112 -18.33 -21.73 2.25
N SER A 113 -17.02 -21.57 2.48
CA SER A 113 -15.99 -22.56 2.15
C SER A 113 -15.81 -23.68 3.19
N ARG A 114 -16.64 -23.75 4.24
CA ARG A 114 -16.54 -24.80 5.28
C ARG A 114 -17.31 -26.07 4.85
N PRO A 115 -16.65 -27.15 4.41
CA PRO A 115 -17.34 -28.37 4.02
C PRO A 115 -17.79 -29.17 5.26
N PRO A 116 -18.81 -30.05 5.11
CA PRO A 116 -19.15 -31.04 6.13
C PRO A 116 -18.02 -32.08 6.27
N ALA A 117 -17.32 -32.05 7.40
CA ALA A 117 -16.57 -33.10 8.10
C ALA A 117 -15.58 -34.06 7.37
N ALA A 118 -15.41 -34.07 6.04
CA ALA A 118 -14.53 -35.07 5.40
C ALA A 118 -13.78 -34.63 4.12
N ALA A 119 -13.89 -33.37 3.68
CA ALA A 119 -13.17 -32.90 2.49
C ALA A 119 -11.85 -32.21 2.86
N THR A 120 -10.77 -32.60 2.16
CA THR A 120 -9.44 -32.01 2.22
C THR A 120 -9.52 -30.49 2.27
N ILE A 121 -8.88 -29.87 3.27
CA ILE A 121 -8.92 -28.43 3.53
C ILE A 121 -8.19 -27.71 2.38
N SER A 122 -8.91 -27.34 1.33
CA SER A 122 -8.37 -26.42 0.32
C SER A 122 -8.24 -25.05 0.97
N PRO A 123 -7.04 -24.43 0.95
CA PRO A 123 -6.87 -23.10 1.52
C PRO A 123 -7.75 -22.09 0.76
N PRO A 124 -8.31 -21.08 1.46
CA PRO A 124 -9.12 -20.06 0.82
C PRO A 124 -8.28 -19.28 -0.21
N PRO A 125 -8.89 -18.86 -1.34
CA PRO A 125 -8.15 -18.21 -2.40
C PRO A 125 -7.48 -16.92 -1.90
N PRO A 126 -6.22 -16.67 -2.34
CA PRO A 126 -5.54 -15.43 -2.00
C PRO A 126 -6.36 -14.26 -2.51
N GLY A 127 -6.20 -13.11 -1.88
CA GLY A 127 -6.78 -11.91 -2.48
C GLY A 127 -6.01 -10.67 -2.18
N ILE A 128 -6.33 -9.67 -2.99
CA ILE A 128 -5.61 -8.42 -3.08
C ILE A 128 -6.65 -7.33 -2.90
N LEU A 129 -6.41 -6.42 -1.97
CA LEU A 129 -7.17 -5.19 -1.82
C LEU A 129 -6.28 -4.04 -2.27
N LEU A 130 -6.65 -3.35 -3.34
CA LEU A 130 -5.99 -2.15 -3.84
C LEU A 130 -6.83 -0.92 -3.49
N ILE A 131 -6.22 0.05 -2.83
CA ILE A 131 -6.83 1.35 -2.51
C ILE A 131 -6.10 2.42 -3.31
N GLN A 132 -6.83 3.15 -4.15
CA GLN A 132 -6.29 4.21 -5.00
C GLN A 132 -6.83 5.57 -4.59
N GLY A 133 -6.12 6.65 -4.91
CA GLY A 133 -6.62 8.02 -4.72
C GLY A 133 -6.79 8.45 -3.27
N LEU A 134 -6.08 7.82 -2.33
CA LEU A 134 -6.17 8.17 -0.92
C LEU A 134 -5.58 9.56 -0.63
N SER A 135 -4.43 9.90 -1.23
CA SER A 135 -3.78 11.20 -1.07
C SER A 135 -4.69 12.41 -1.36
N PRO A 136 -5.31 12.55 -2.55
CA PRO A 136 -6.20 13.68 -2.83
C PRO A 136 -7.43 13.70 -1.90
N THR A 137 -7.91 12.54 -1.46
CA THR A 137 -9.03 12.44 -0.51
C THR A 137 -8.64 12.96 0.87
N LEU A 138 -7.44 12.61 1.36
CA LEU A 138 -6.88 13.12 2.61
C LEU A 138 -6.64 14.63 2.53
N THR A 139 -6.11 15.13 1.42
CA THR A 139 -5.90 16.57 1.19
C THR A 139 -7.22 17.33 1.27
N GLU A 140 -8.26 16.84 0.60
CA GLU A 140 -9.57 17.48 0.59
C GLU A 140 -10.24 17.42 1.97
N ALA A 141 -10.11 16.30 2.68
CA ALA A 141 -10.61 16.18 4.05
C ALA A 141 -9.88 17.14 5.01
N ALA A 142 -8.55 17.27 4.89
CA ALA A 142 -7.77 18.21 5.69
C ALA A 142 -8.19 19.65 5.41
N ARG A 143 -8.49 19.98 4.15
CA ARG A 143 -8.98 21.30 3.75
C ARG A 143 -10.38 21.61 4.32
N ARG A 144 -11.27 20.62 4.35
CA ARG A 144 -12.67 20.81 4.81
C ARG A 144 -12.84 20.73 6.33
N HIS A 145 -12.12 19.83 6.99
CA HIS A 145 -12.35 19.48 8.39
C HIS A 145 -11.14 19.75 9.30
N GLY A 146 -10.00 20.15 8.73
CA GLY A 146 -8.76 20.39 9.45
C GLY A 146 -7.88 19.14 9.59
N ALA A 147 -6.61 19.37 9.94
CA ALA A 147 -5.58 18.34 10.02
C ALA A 147 -5.86 17.32 11.13
N THR A 148 -6.25 17.75 12.33
CA THR A 148 -6.49 16.86 13.49
C THR A 148 -7.63 15.87 13.22
N HIS A 149 -8.73 16.35 12.66
CA HIS A 149 -9.86 15.50 12.31
C HIS A 149 -9.47 14.49 11.23
N THR A 150 -8.73 14.93 10.22
CA THR A 150 -8.25 14.06 9.13
C THR A 150 -7.28 13.00 9.65
N ALA A 151 -6.37 13.38 10.55
CA ALA A 151 -5.45 12.46 11.20
C ALA A 151 -6.18 11.39 12.02
N ALA A 152 -7.22 11.75 12.79
CA ALA A 152 -8.03 10.81 13.53
C ALA A 152 -8.76 9.80 12.62
N ILE A 153 -9.35 10.28 11.53
CA ILE A 153 -10.02 9.41 10.55
C ILE A 153 -9.01 8.50 9.84
N ALA A 154 -7.87 9.04 9.39
CA ALA A 154 -6.83 8.26 8.75
C ALA A 154 -6.29 7.17 9.67
N SER A 155 -6.07 7.48 10.95
CA SER A 155 -5.66 6.50 11.96
C SER A 155 -6.68 5.37 12.10
N ASN A 156 -7.97 5.69 12.21
CA ASN A 156 -9.02 4.67 12.31
C ASN A 156 -9.11 3.81 11.04
N LEU A 157 -8.99 4.42 9.87
CA LEU A 157 -8.99 3.74 8.58
C LEU A 157 -7.84 2.72 8.48
N LEU A 158 -6.63 3.15 8.83
CA LEU A 158 -5.44 2.31 8.79
C LEU A 158 -5.50 1.20 9.82
N HIS A 159 -6.10 1.46 10.98
CA HIS A 159 -6.38 0.43 11.97
C HIS A 159 -7.32 -0.64 11.40
N SER A 160 -8.40 -0.23 10.74
CA SER A 160 -9.33 -1.17 10.07
C SER A 160 -8.64 -1.98 8.97
N LEU A 161 -7.78 -1.37 8.16
CA LEU A 161 -7.00 -2.08 7.13
C LEU A 161 -6.00 -3.07 7.74
N THR A 162 -5.32 -2.66 8.80
CA THR A 162 -4.40 -3.53 9.56
C THR A 162 -5.16 -4.71 10.15
N HIS A 163 -6.31 -4.45 10.78
CA HIS A 163 -7.17 -5.48 11.32
C HIS A 163 -7.65 -6.44 10.23
N LEU A 164 -8.10 -5.93 9.09
CA LEU A 164 -8.53 -6.73 7.94
C LEU A 164 -7.41 -7.63 7.42
N SER A 165 -6.22 -7.05 7.20
CA SER A 165 -5.01 -7.76 6.78
C SER A 165 -4.59 -8.84 7.79
N ARG A 166 -4.76 -8.61 9.09
CA ARG A 166 -4.44 -9.60 10.14
C ARG A 166 -5.49 -10.70 10.26
N THR A 167 -6.76 -10.34 10.09
CA THR A 167 -7.88 -11.28 10.16
C THR A 167 -7.82 -12.28 9.01
N TYR A 168 -7.49 -11.81 7.81
CA TYR A 168 -7.36 -12.64 6.62
C TYR A 168 -5.88 -12.79 6.25
N SER A 169 -5.25 -13.87 6.72
CA SER A 169 -3.82 -14.15 6.49
C SER A 169 -3.42 -14.23 5.01
N ASN A 170 -4.37 -14.52 4.13
CA ASN A 170 -4.23 -14.60 2.69
C ASN A 170 -4.71 -13.33 1.94
N LEU A 171 -4.84 -12.20 2.65
CA LEU A 171 -5.16 -10.90 2.06
C LEU A 171 -3.94 -9.99 2.08
N LEU A 172 -3.56 -9.50 0.89
CA LEU A 172 -2.60 -8.41 0.72
C LEU A 172 -3.36 -7.10 0.54
N VAL A 173 -3.03 -6.09 1.35
CA VAL A 173 -3.57 -4.73 1.21
C VAL A 173 -2.48 -3.85 0.60
N LEU A 174 -2.81 -3.22 -0.52
CA LEU A 174 -1.99 -2.28 -1.26
C LEU A 174 -2.66 -0.91 -1.22
N VAL A 175 -1.91 0.11 -0.82
CA VAL A 175 -2.40 1.49 -0.75
C VAL A 175 -1.51 2.34 -1.64
N GLU A 176 -2.11 2.97 -2.65
CA GLU A 176 -1.46 3.92 -3.53
C GLU A 176 -1.50 5.31 -2.88
N LEU A 177 -0.32 5.90 -2.73
CA LEU A 177 -0.12 7.19 -2.09
C LEU A 177 0.80 8.03 -2.97
N ASP A 178 0.43 9.29 -3.14
CA ASP A 178 1.32 10.31 -3.69
C ASP A 178 2.44 10.60 -2.69
N ALA A 179 3.67 10.68 -3.21
CA ALA A 179 4.84 11.16 -2.47
C ALA A 179 5.23 12.53 -3.00
N GLU A 180 5.48 13.48 -2.09
CA GLU A 180 5.94 14.82 -2.44
C GLU A 180 7.45 14.95 -2.22
N VAL A 181 8.13 15.65 -3.13
CA VAL A 181 9.56 15.98 -3.00
C VAL A 181 9.68 17.37 -2.37
N GLN A 182 10.09 17.42 -1.10
CA GLN A 182 10.32 18.70 -0.43
C GLN A 182 11.75 19.17 -0.64
N LYS A 183 11.91 20.41 -1.12
CA LYS A 183 13.22 21.07 -1.19
C LYS A 183 13.60 21.64 0.17
N PRO A 184 14.88 21.60 0.56
CA PRO A 184 15.28 22.19 1.81
C PRO A 184 15.08 23.71 1.75
N SER A 185 14.17 24.20 2.58
CA SER A 185 14.01 25.63 2.85
C SER A 185 14.96 26.01 3.98
N ALA A 186 15.57 27.19 3.92
CA ALA A 186 16.51 27.69 4.95
C ALA A 186 15.90 27.81 6.37
N ALA A 187 14.58 27.61 6.49
CA ALA A 187 13.82 27.64 7.75
C ALA A 187 13.19 26.28 8.10
N ILE A 188 13.86 25.16 7.83
CA ILE A 188 13.33 23.84 8.24
C ILE A 188 13.33 23.72 9.76
N ASN A 189 12.14 23.97 10.30
CA ASN A 189 11.72 23.54 11.62
C ASN A 189 11.92 22.02 11.74
N THR A 190 12.46 21.59 12.87
CA THR A 190 12.70 20.19 13.29
C THR A 190 11.51 19.24 13.10
N HIS A 191 10.29 19.76 12.95
CA HIS A 191 9.08 18.97 12.74
C HIS A 191 8.93 18.36 11.35
N ALA A 192 9.47 18.97 10.28
CA ALA A 192 9.39 18.37 8.94
C ALA A 192 10.31 17.15 8.79
N ALA A 193 11.40 17.12 9.56
CA ALA A 193 12.32 15.98 9.61
C ALA A 193 11.68 14.70 10.18
N GLN A 194 10.60 14.81 10.95
CA GLN A 194 9.91 13.66 11.55
C GLN A 194 8.96 12.93 10.59
N ALA A 195 8.74 13.46 9.39
CA ALA A 195 7.84 12.91 8.39
C ALA A 195 8.56 12.52 7.08
N ALA A 196 9.89 12.63 7.06
CA ALA A 196 10.72 12.30 5.92
C ALA A 196 10.86 10.78 5.81
N LEU A 197 10.66 10.25 4.61
CA LEU A 197 10.98 8.85 4.31
C LEU A 197 12.48 8.71 4.15
N ASP A 198 13.05 7.74 4.87
CA ASP A 198 14.47 7.39 4.77
C ASP A 198 14.74 6.66 3.44
N SER A 199 15.08 7.44 2.41
CA SER A 199 15.55 6.92 1.12
C SER A 199 17.06 6.68 1.15
N ALA A 200 17.50 5.57 0.56
CA ALA A 200 18.89 5.27 0.25
C ALA A 200 19.47 6.22 -0.80
N PHE A 201 18.62 6.98 -1.49
CA PHE A 201 19.04 8.02 -2.40
C PHE A 201 19.03 9.36 -1.68
N THR A 202 20.20 9.97 -1.59
CA THR A 202 20.33 11.36 -1.15
C THR A 202 20.21 12.28 -2.35
N SER A 203 19.27 13.23 -2.34
CA SER A 203 19.28 14.27 -3.35
C SER A 203 20.55 15.13 -3.18
N PRO A 204 21.27 15.47 -4.26
CA PRO A 204 22.41 16.40 -4.18
C PRO A 204 21.99 17.79 -3.69
N ARG A 205 20.69 18.09 -3.72
CA ARG A 205 20.10 19.34 -3.25
C ARG A 205 19.48 19.22 -1.86
N GLY A 206 19.65 18.09 -1.17
CA GLY A 206 19.04 17.83 0.15
C GLY A 206 17.52 17.67 0.11
N GLU A 207 16.95 17.36 -1.06
CA GLU A 207 15.53 17.04 -1.19
C GLU A 207 15.20 15.73 -0.46
N ILE A 208 14.02 15.67 0.14
CA ILE A 208 13.49 14.51 0.86
C ILE A 208 12.12 14.09 0.29
N LEU A 209 11.77 12.82 0.49
CA LEU A 209 10.45 12.30 0.16
C LEU A 209 9.53 12.40 1.38
N LEU A 210 8.32 12.91 1.19
CA LEU A 210 7.27 12.99 2.20
C LEU A 210 6.06 12.14 1.77
N LEU A 211 5.41 11.50 2.74
CA LEU A 211 4.25 10.65 2.50
C LEU A 211 2.94 11.41 2.70
N GLY A 212 2.05 11.38 1.71
CA GLY A 212 0.73 12.00 1.82
C GLY A 212 0.74 13.51 1.59
N PRO A 213 -0.36 14.22 1.95
CA PRO A 213 -0.53 15.64 1.63
C PRO A 213 0.56 16.48 2.28
N ALA A 214 1.24 17.34 1.52
CA ALA A 214 2.14 18.30 2.16
C ALA A 214 1.38 19.16 3.19
N PRO A 215 1.99 19.43 4.35
CA PRO A 215 1.47 20.44 5.25
C PRO A 215 1.46 21.77 4.50
N THR A 216 0.28 22.27 4.16
CA THR A 216 0.17 23.62 3.61
C THR A 216 0.81 24.60 4.59
N PRO A 217 1.57 25.61 4.11
CA PRO A 217 2.32 26.53 4.98
C PRO A 217 1.44 27.29 5.99
N SER A 218 0.13 27.37 5.76
CA SER A 218 -0.84 27.96 6.68
C SER A 218 -1.18 27.09 7.90
N MET A 219 -0.78 25.81 7.94
CA MET A 219 -1.06 24.89 9.06
C MET A 219 0.15 24.65 9.98
N ALA A 220 1.26 25.35 9.76
CA ALA A 220 2.51 25.18 10.51
C ALA A 220 2.54 25.91 11.88
N PHE A 221 1.41 26.45 12.36
CA PHE A 221 1.37 27.17 13.63
C PHE A 221 0.94 26.26 14.79
N GLY A 222 1.94 25.79 15.54
CA GLY A 222 1.82 25.48 16.97
C GLY A 222 0.94 24.30 17.35
N GLY A 223 1.48 23.09 17.25
CA GLY A 223 0.90 21.92 17.92
C GLY A 223 1.57 20.62 17.49
N SER A 224 1.99 19.81 18.45
CA SER A 224 2.48 18.44 18.27
C SER A 224 1.32 17.51 17.86
N THR A 225 0.70 17.76 16.71
CA THR A 225 -0.27 16.83 16.11
C THR A 225 0.48 15.88 15.20
N ALA A 226 0.32 14.58 15.41
CA ALA A 226 0.90 13.56 14.54
C ALA A 226 0.49 13.86 13.10
N SER A 227 1.48 14.14 12.25
CA SER A 227 1.22 14.43 10.84
C SER A 227 0.58 13.19 10.21
N VAL A 228 -0.33 13.40 9.26
CA VAL A 228 -0.95 12.29 8.51
C VAL A 228 0.13 11.40 7.89
N SER A 229 1.25 12.00 7.44
CA SER A 229 2.46 11.29 7.00
C SER A 229 2.99 10.31 8.04
N ALA A 230 3.21 10.76 9.29
CA ALA A 230 3.71 9.90 10.36
C ALA A 230 2.74 8.76 10.70
N ILE A 231 1.44 9.03 10.69
CA ILE A 231 0.40 8.02 10.91
C ILE A 231 0.42 6.96 9.79
N LEU A 232 0.49 7.41 8.53
CA LEU A 232 0.60 6.52 7.38
C LEU A 232 1.88 5.69 7.47
N GLU A 233 3.02 6.33 7.70
CA GLU A 233 4.30 5.67 7.80
C GLU A 233 4.29 4.62 8.90
N GLN A 234 3.85 4.97 10.12
CA GLN A 234 3.83 4.06 11.27
C GLN A 234 2.91 2.85 11.04
N SER A 235 1.81 3.03 10.31
CA SER A 235 0.79 2.00 10.10
C SER A 235 1.16 0.98 9.03
N MET A 236 2.06 1.31 8.09
CA MET A 236 2.43 0.39 7.02
C MET A 236 3.54 -0.57 7.44
N ASP A 237 3.41 -1.85 7.08
CA ASP A 237 4.46 -2.85 7.30
C ASP A 237 5.59 -2.71 6.28
N THR A 238 5.26 -2.39 5.03
CA THR A 238 6.24 -2.17 3.95
C THR A 238 5.86 -0.90 3.18
N LEU A 239 6.85 -0.06 2.86
CA LEU A 239 6.70 1.09 1.98
C LEU A 239 7.64 0.95 0.80
N ILE A 240 7.10 1.11 -0.40
CA ILE A 240 7.83 1.08 -1.65
C ILE A 240 7.66 2.45 -2.31
N ALA A 241 8.77 3.15 -2.52
CA ALA A 241 8.80 4.43 -3.21
C ALA A 241 9.11 4.21 -4.69
N VAL A 242 8.39 4.91 -5.56
CA VAL A 242 8.68 4.98 -7.00
C VAL A 242 9.02 6.42 -7.34
N HIS A 243 10.25 6.70 -7.74
CA HIS A 243 10.76 8.07 -7.93
C HIS A 243 11.80 8.15 -9.06
N ASP A 244 12.16 9.34 -9.51
CA ASP A 244 13.12 9.54 -10.62
C ASP A 244 14.60 9.58 -10.15
N GLY A 245 14.88 8.98 -8.99
CA GLY A 245 16.21 9.06 -8.36
C GLY A 245 16.62 10.50 -8.03
N PHE A 246 15.67 11.40 -7.75
CA PHE A 246 15.91 12.83 -7.55
C PHE A 246 16.53 13.50 -8.78
N GLY A 247 15.94 13.22 -9.94
CA GLY A 247 16.36 13.72 -11.25
C GLY A 247 17.53 12.98 -11.91
N ARG A 248 18.17 12.04 -11.21
CA ARG A 248 19.33 11.28 -11.73
C ARG A 248 18.96 10.41 -12.92
N THR A 249 17.80 9.76 -12.90
CA THR A 249 17.37 8.91 -14.03
C THR A 249 17.09 9.76 -15.27
N ARG A 250 16.45 10.92 -15.08
CA ARG A 250 16.19 11.88 -16.17
C ARG A 250 17.47 12.43 -16.79
N GLU A 251 18.50 12.67 -15.97
CA GLU A 251 19.80 13.11 -16.48
C GLU A 251 20.46 12.00 -17.31
N HIS A 252 20.43 10.76 -16.82
CA HIS A 252 20.91 9.59 -17.55
C HIS A 252 20.20 9.42 -18.89
N ASP A 253 18.87 9.42 -18.90
CA ASP A 253 18.04 9.27 -20.11
C ASP A 253 18.35 10.38 -21.13
N ARG A 254 18.58 11.62 -20.67
CA ARG A 254 18.99 12.75 -21.52
C ARG A 254 20.38 12.56 -22.10
N GLN A 255 21.33 12.03 -21.34
CA GLN A 255 22.68 11.78 -21.82
C GLN A 255 22.71 10.66 -22.87
N GLU A 256 21.96 9.58 -22.66
CA GLU A 256 21.84 8.51 -23.67
C GLU A 256 21.23 9.03 -24.97
N LYS A 257 20.16 9.83 -24.89
CA LYS A 257 19.52 10.43 -26.06
C LYS A 257 20.47 11.35 -26.85
N LYS A 258 21.30 12.14 -26.15
CA LYS A 258 22.33 12.98 -26.79
C LYS A 258 23.42 12.18 -27.48
N LYS A 259 23.72 10.96 -27.02
CA LYS A 259 24.70 10.06 -27.63
C LYS A 259 24.12 9.26 -28.82
N GLY A 260 22.90 9.57 -29.26
CA GLY A 260 22.21 8.81 -30.31
C GLY A 260 21.73 7.44 -29.86
N GLY A 261 21.60 7.21 -28.54
CA GLY A 261 21.03 5.98 -28.01
C GLY A 261 19.55 5.83 -28.38
N PRO A 262 19.03 4.59 -28.42
CA PRO A 262 17.62 4.34 -28.64
C PRO A 262 16.79 5.01 -27.53
N ASP A 263 15.60 5.52 -27.87
CA ASP A 263 14.67 6.05 -26.87
C ASP A 263 14.11 4.88 -26.06
N ARG A 264 14.70 4.63 -24.89
CA ARG A 264 14.33 3.49 -24.04
C ARG A 264 13.12 3.76 -23.16
N GLY A 265 12.53 4.97 -23.20
CA GLY A 265 11.44 5.35 -22.31
C GLY A 265 11.91 6.06 -21.05
N LYS A 266 11.03 6.20 -20.06
CA LYS A 266 11.34 6.93 -18.81
C LYS A 266 11.85 5.96 -17.77
N SER A 267 13.06 6.19 -17.25
CA SER A 267 13.63 5.39 -16.18
C SER A 267 13.14 5.88 -14.81
N LEU A 268 12.61 4.98 -14.00
CA LEU A 268 12.19 5.18 -12.61
C LEU A 268 13.01 4.29 -11.68
N ILE A 269 13.18 4.73 -10.44
CA ILE A 269 13.73 3.95 -9.33
C ILE A 269 12.56 3.42 -8.52
N ILE A 270 12.56 2.12 -8.26
CA ILE A 270 11.68 1.48 -7.28
C ILE A 270 12.55 1.14 -6.09
N GLU A 271 12.20 1.62 -4.91
CA GLU A 271 12.97 1.46 -3.68
C GLU A 271 12.08 0.98 -2.54
N VAL A 272 12.58 0.05 -1.72
CA VAL A 272 11.98 -0.30 -0.44
C VAL A 272 12.50 0.64 0.64
N VAL A 273 11.69 1.65 1.00
CA VAL A 273 12.04 2.66 2.03
C VAL A 273 11.68 2.21 3.44
N LYS A 274 10.75 1.26 3.57
CA LYS A 274 10.40 0.64 4.85
C LYS A 274 10.08 -0.83 4.67
N ASP A 275 10.59 -1.67 5.55
CA ASP A 275 10.22 -3.07 5.68
C ASP A 275 10.33 -3.50 7.14
N ARG A 276 9.17 -3.66 7.77
CA ARG A 276 9.03 -4.04 9.18
C ARG A 276 9.41 -5.50 9.43
N ALA A 277 9.24 -6.38 8.43
CA ALA A 277 9.68 -7.77 8.53
C ALA A 277 11.21 -7.87 8.39
N GLY A 278 11.82 -6.86 7.76
CA GLY A 278 13.26 -6.68 7.64
C GLY A 278 13.88 -7.45 6.48
N GLY A 279 15.08 -7.02 6.10
CA GLY A 279 15.92 -7.68 5.08
C GLY A 279 15.80 -7.10 3.67
N GLU A 280 14.82 -6.24 3.41
CA GLU A 280 14.59 -5.63 2.09
C GLU A 280 14.80 -4.11 2.05
N VAL A 281 14.92 -3.40 3.19
CA VAL A 281 15.16 -1.95 3.23
C VAL A 281 16.38 -1.57 2.40
N ALA A 282 16.29 -0.46 1.66
CA ALA A 282 17.30 0.04 0.73
C ALA A 282 17.60 -0.87 -0.47
N ARG A 283 16.82 -1.94 -0.70
CA ARG A 283 16.82 -2.61 -2.00
C ARG A 283 16.11 -1.73 -3.02
N TRP A 284 16.71 -1.63 -4.19
CA TRP A 284 16.16 -0.85 -5.27
C TRP A 284 16.44 -1.50 -6.63
N CYS A 285 15.63 -1.14 -7.62
CA CYS A 285 15.86 -1.47 -9.01
C CYS A 285 15.46 -0.31 -9.92
N VAL A 286 15.93 -0.35 -11.16
CA VAL A 286 15.51 0.58 -12.20
C VAL A 286 14.37 -0.06 -12.98
N TRP A 287 13.26 0.64 -13.08
CA TRP A 287 12.13 0.28 -13.92
C TRP A 287 12.05 1.24 -15.11
N VAL A 288 12.09 0.69 -16.32
CA VAL A 288 12.01 1.43 -17.57
C VAL A 288 10.59 1.31 -18.11
N GLN A 289 9.90 2.44 -18.25
CA GLN A 289 8.53 2.54 -18.72
C GLN A 289 8.45 2.82 -20.23
#